data_AF-A0A7S2WBM8-F1
#
_entry.id   AF-A0A7S2WBM8-F1
#
_cell.length_a   1.000
_cell.length_b   1.000
_cell.length_c   1.000
_cell.angle_alpha   90.00
_cell.angle_beta   90.00
_cell.angle_gamma   90.00
#
_symmetry.space_group_name_H-M   'P 1'
#
loop_
_entity.id
_entity.type
_entity.pdbx_description
1 polymer ?
#
loop_
_entity_poly.entity_id
_entity_poly.type
_entity_poly.pdbx_seq_one_letter_code
_entity_poly.pdbx_strand_id
1 'polypeptide(L)'
;THSHLNNNDNNGSSHKKKRKRLLPHENFSPLAQCFGETIRKMWSDKRFKSTVNPHMLVQAISVASKKRFTIGKQAEVVEFIAWLLHQLHIGVGGSTRKPGSSIIQQTFQGVVEITTKQRKSDLTTSTTLLQNQ
;
A
#
# COMPACT_ATOMS: atom_id res chain seq x y z
N THR A 1 -50.55 44.20 23.42
CA THR A 1 -50.28 44.87 22.12
C THR A 1 -48.79 44.92 21.90
N HIS A 2 -48.34 45.06 20.64
CA HIS A 2 -46.94 45.00 20.19
C HIS A 2 -46.28 43.60 20.37
N SER A 3 -46.15 42.76 19.33
CA SER A 3 -45.48 42.87 18.02
C SER A 3 -44.04 42.36 18.06
N HIS A 4 -43.87 41.18 17.45
CA HIS A 4 -42.80 40.82 16.52
C HIS A 4 -41.33 41.07 16.91
N LEU A 5 -40.55 39.99 16.90
CA LEU A 5 -39.42 39.89 15.96
C LEU A 5 -39.09 38.42 15.65
N ASN A 6 -39.17 38.09 14.36
CA ASN A 6 -38.65 36.87 13.75
C ASN A 6 -37.11 36.91 13.74
N ASN A 7 -36.43 35.76 13.80
CA ASN A 7 -35.05 35.68 13.31
C ASN A 7 -34.70 34.26 12.82
N ASN A 8 -34.50 34.18 11.51
CA ASN A 8 -34.07 32.99 10.76
C ASN A 8 -32.68 32.50 11.15
N ASP A 9 -32.48 31.20 10.88
CA ASP A 9 -31.30 30.59 10.26
C ASP A 9 -29.96 31.33 10.33
N ASN A 10 -28.97 30.67 10.95
CA ASN A 10 -27.62 30.69 10.40
C ASN A 10 -26.94 29.32 10.51
N ASN A 11 -26.99 28.59 9.40
CA ASN A 11 -26.45 27.25 9.22
C ASN A 11 -24.91 27.25 9.13
N GLY A 12 -24.25 27.36 10.29
CA GLY A 12 -22.79 27.31 10.42
C GLY A 12 -22.23 25.88 10.34
N SER A 13 -22.35 25.21 9.18
CA SER A 13 -21.85 23.85 8.95
C SER A 13 -20.31 23.76 9.00
N SER A 14 -19.79 23.75 10.21
CA SER A 14 -18.35 23.61 10.52
C SER A 14 -17.83 22.27 10.02
N HIS A 15 -17.26 22.28 8.81
CA HIS A 15 -16.54 21.16 8.21
C HIS A 15 -15.24 20.89 8.97
N LYS A 16 -15.36 20.38 10.20
CA LYS A 16 -14.24 19.85 10.99
C LYS A 16 -13.65 18.68 10.22
N LYS A 17 -12.55 18.94 9.50
CA LYS A 17 -11.66 17.94 8.91
C LYS A 17 -11.35 16.91 10.01
N LYS A 18 -12.06 15.78 9.99
CA LYS A 18 -11.85 14.69 10.96
C LYS A 18 -10.43 14.20 10.75
N ARG A 19 -9.50 14.63 11.63
CA ARG A 19 -8.15 14.07 11.70
C ARG A 19 -8.35 12.56 11.85
N LYS A 20 -7.93 11.78 10.84
CA LYS A 20 -8.04 10.33 10.87
C LYS A 20 -7.39 9.88 12.17
N ARG A 21 -8.18 9.35 13.13
CA ARG A 21 -7.66 8.85 14.40
C ARG A 21 -6.57 7.84 14.04
N LEU A 22 -5.34 8.14 14.44
CA LEU A 22 -4.26 7.15 14.41
C LEU A 22 -4.78 5.96 15.23
N LEU A 23 -4.77 4.78 14.63
CA LEU A 23 -5.20 3.57 15.33
C LEU A 23 -4.26 3.37 16.54
N PRO A 24 -4.79 2.96 17.71
CA PRO A 24 -3.95 2.53 18.82
C PRO A 24 -2.95 1.47 18.34
N HIS A 25 -1.73 1.49 18.89
CA HIS A 25 -0.64 0.58 18.49
C HIS A 25 -1.04 -0.90 18.64
N GLU A 26 -1.92 -1.19 19.59
CA GLU A 26 -2.58 -2.47 19.87
C GLU A 26 -3.28 -3.12 18.65
N ASN A 27 -3.69 -2.34 17.65
CA ASN A 27 -4.47 -2.84 16.51
C ASN A 27 -3.60 -3.20 15.28
N PHE A 28 -2.28 -3.11 15.39
CA PHE A 28 -1.36 -3.45 14.30
C PHE A 28 -0.95 -4.92 14.34
N SER A 29 -0.65 -5.52 13.18
CA SER A 29 -0.10 -6.88 13.14
C SER A 29 1.28 -6.94 13.82
N PRO A 30 1.68 -8.09 14.40
CA PRO A 30 3.00 -8.22 15.03
C PRO A 30 4.16 -7.85 14.10
N LEU A 31 4.04 -8.13 12.80
CA LEU A 31 4.99 -7.71 11.79
C LEU A 31 5.05 -6.18 11.62
N ALA A 32 3.90 -5.51 11.55
CA ALA A 32 3.86 -4.05 11.44
C ALA A 32 4.38 -3.36 12.70
N GLN A 33 4.11 -3.90 13.89
CA GLN A 33 4.68 -3.44 15.17
C GLN A 33 6.20 -3.59 15.17
N CYS A 34 6.72 -4.81 14.93
CA CYS A 34 8.16 -5.10 14.91
C CYS A 34 8.91 -4.28 13.84
N PHE A 35 8.32 -4.08 12.67
CA PHE A 35 8.86 -3.22 11.62
C PHE A 35 8.95 -1.77 12.10
N GLY A 36 7.85 -1.20 12.61
CA GLY A 36 7.83 0.17 13.12
C GLY A 36 8.80 0.40 14.28
N GLU A 37 8.97 -0.57 15.17
CA GLU A 37 10.02 -0.53 16.20
C GLU A 37 11.44 -0.56 15.61
N THR A 38 11.72 -1.47 14.69
CA THR A 38 13.06 -1.63 14.10
C THR A 38 13.47 -0.36 13.37
N ILE A 39 12.56 0.23 12.58
CA ILE A 39 12.78 1.53 11.93
C ILE A 39 13.02 2.64 12.97
N ARG A 40 12.20 2.75 14.03
CA ARG A 40 12.43 3.73 15.10
C ARG A 40 13.79 3.53 15.82
N LYS A 41 14.25 2.30 15.99
CA LYS A 41 15.58 1.96 16.54
C LYS A 41 16.73 2.29 15.57
N MET A 42 16.49 2.23 14.25
CA MET A 42 17.47 2.64 13.22
C MET A 42 17.66 4.16 13.17
N TRP A 43 16.57 4.92 13.20
CA TRP A 43 16.56 6.38 13.10
C TRP A 43 16.67 7.11 14.46
N SER A 44 17.03 6.40 15.54
CA SER A 44 17.24 7.04 16.84
C SER A 44 18.65 7.62 16.95
N ASP A 45 18.69 8.92 17.23
CA ASP A 45 19.86 9.75 17.56
C ASP A 45 20.54 9.31 18.87
N LYS A 46 19.77 8.91 19.88
CA LYS A 46 20.24 8.53 21.23
C LYS A 46 20.71 7.08 21.35
N ARG A 47 21.30 6.52 20.29
CA ARG A 47 21.72 5.11 20.24
C ARG A 47 23.10 4.88 20.85
N PHE A 48 23.20 3.98 21.83
CA PHE A 48 24.48 3.63 22.50
C PHE A 48 25.42 2.72 21.68
N LYS A 49 24.89 2.02 20.65
CA LYS A 49 25.66 1.14 19.76
C LYS A 49 25.24 1.41 18.31
N SER A 50 26.19 1.41 17.37
CA SER A 50 25.93 1.69 15.94
C SER A 50 25.11 0.61 15.22
N THR A 51 25.05 -0.61 15.74
CA THR A 51 24.30 -1.73 15.16
C THR A 51 22.88 -1.83 15.71
N VAL A 52 21.88 -2.03 14.85
CA VAL A 52 20.52 -2.44 15.25
C VAL A 52 20.42 -3.94 15.05
N ASN A 53 19.85 -4.66 16.02
CA ASN A 53 19.56 -6.08 15.85
C ASN A 53 18.15 -6.24 15.22
N PRO A 54 18.02 -6.77 13.99
CA PRO A 54 16.74 -6.94 13.31
C PRO A 54 16.06 -8.28 13.65
N HIS A 55 16.60 -9.10 14.56
CA HIS A 55 16.13 -10.46 14.84
C HIS A 55 14.61 -10.55 15.03
N MET A 56 14.00 -9.63 15.79
CA MET A 56 12.55 -9.63 16.00
C MET A 56 11.75 -9.39 14.72
N LEU A 57 12.22 -8.48 13.85
CA LEU A 57 11.62 -8.25 12.54
C LEU A 57 11.79 -9.49 11.63
N VAL A 58 12.97 -10.10 11.60
CA VAL A 58 13.25 -11.29 10.80
C VAL A 58 12.40 -12.49 11.26
N GLN A 59 12.22 -12.65 12.57
CA GLN A 59 11.33 -13.67 13.14
C GLN A 59 9.86 -13.40 12.79
N ALA A 60 9.39 -12.15 12.91
CA ALA A 60 8.04 -11.77 12.51
C ALA A 60 7.79 -11.97 11.00
N ILE A 61 8.79 -11.71 10.15
CA ILE A 61 8.76 -12.00 8.71
C ILE A 61 8.61 -13.51 8.46
N SER A 62 9.42 -14.34 9.14
CA SER A 62 9.36 -15.80 8.96
C SER A 62 8.01 -16.38 9.39
N VAL A 63 7.45 -15.91 10.51
CA VAL A 63 6.10 -16.31 10.97
C VAL A 63 5.01 -15.84 9.99
N ALA A 64 4.96 -14.55 9.67
CA ALA A 64 3.92 -13.99 8.79
C ALA A 64 3.98 -14.56 7.36
N SER A 65 5.18 -14.92 6.88
CA SER A 65 5.39 -15.51 5.55
C SER A 65 5.20 -17.03 5.51
N LYS A 66 4.80 -17.67 6.62
CA LYS A 66 4.70 -19.13 6.76
C LYS A 66 6.00 -19.83 6.36
N LYS A 67 7.14 -19.31 6.81
CA LYS A 67 8.51 -19.75 6.50
C LYS A 67 8.94 -19.58 5.02
N ARG A 68 8.21 -18.85 4.17
CA ARG A 68 8.66 -18.53 2.79
C ARG A 68 9.95 -17.71 2.82
N PHE A 69 10.00 -16.68 3.67
CA PHE A 69 11.16 -15.82 3.89
C PHE A 69 11.79 -16.15 5.23
N THR A 70 12.87 -16.93 5.21
CA THR A 70 13.57 -17.41 6.41
C THR A 70 15.08 -17.23 6.28
N ILE A 71 15.78 -17.12 7.41
CA ILE A 71 17.24 -17.01 7.47
C ILE A 71 17.87 -18.24 6.78
N GLY A 72 18.95 -18.02 6.04
CA GLY A 72 19.71 -19.09 5.37
C GLY A 72 19.12 -19.58 4.05
N LYS A 73 17.96 -19.06 3.62
CA LYS A 73 17.35 -19.38 2.32
C LYS A 73 17.31 -18.16 1.42
N GLN A 74 17.85 -18.27 0.20
CA GLN A 74 17.73 -17.24 -0.83
C GLN A 74 16.27 -17.09 -1.28
N ALA A 75 15.85 -15.86 -1.53
CA ALA A 75 14.54 -15.51 -2.06
C ALA A 75 14.64 -14.29 -2.97
N GLU A 76 13.71 -14.16 -3.92
CA GLU A 76 13.69 -13.04 -4.86
C GLU A 76 13.30 -11.73 -4.19
N VAL A 77 14.11 -10.68 -4.41
CA VAL A 77 13.93 -9.37 -3.75
C VAL A 77 12.60 -8.72 -4.16
N VAL A 78 12.23 -8.81 -5.44
CA VAL A 78 10.96 -8.27 -5.96
C VAL A 78 9.77 -8.96 -5.29
N GLU A 79 9.83 -10.28 -5.15
CA GLU A 79 8.79 -11.08 -4.48
C GLU A 79 8.68 -10.72 -3.00
N PHE A 80 9.81 -10.60 -2.30
CA PHE A 80 9.86 -10.21 -0.90
C PHE A 80 9.29 -8.82 -0.66
N ILE A 81 9.66 -7.82 -1.46
CA ILE A 81 9.19 -6.43 -1.29
C ILE A 81 7.69 -6.32 -1.63
N ALA A 82 7.21 -6.97 -2.69
CA ALA A 82 5.79 -7.00 -3.03
C ALA A 82 4.95 -7.62 -1.89
N TRP A 83 5.41 -8.73 -1.33
CA TRP A 83 4.78 -9.37 -0.17
C TRP A 83 4.84 -8.47 1.07
N LEU A 84 6.00 -7.88 1.40
CA LEU A 84 6.21 -7.08 2.59
C LEU A 84 5.32 -5.83 2.58
N LEU A 85 5.25 -5.12 1.46
CA LEU A 85 4.37 -3.95 1.31
C LEU A 85 2.89 -4.34 1.46
N HIS A 86 2.47 -5.49 0.91
CA HIS A 86 1.12 -6.00 1.13
C HIS A 86 0.85 -6.33 2.61
N GLN A 87 1.77 -7.02 3.29
CA GLN A 87 1.61 -7.35 4.71
C GLN A 87 1.61 -6.11 5.61
N LEU A 88 2.43 -5.10 5.31
CA LEU A 88 2.41 -3.82 6.03
C LEU A 88 1.12 -3.05 5.74
N HIS A 89 0.61 -3.06 4.51
CA HIS A 89 -0.66 -2.45 4.15
C HIS A 89 -1.82 -3.00 5.01
N ILE A 90 -1.98 -4.33 5.06
CA ILE A 90 -3.00 -4.98 5.89
C ILE A 90 -2.68 -4.80 7.38
N GLY A 91 -1.40 -4.92 7.76
CA GLY A 91 -0.91 -4.87 9.13
C GLY A 91 -1.10 -3.52 9.84
N VAL A 92 -1.31 -2.42 9.10
CA VAL A 92 -1.70 -1.11 9.67
C VAL A 92 -3.20 -0.80 9.56
N GLY A 93 -4.04 -1.81 9.25
CA GLY A 93 -5.49 -1.66 9.09
C GLY A 93 -5.93 -1.18 7.71
N GLY A 94 -5.09 -1.34 6.68
CA GLY A 94 -5.45 -1.05 5.30
C GLY A 94 -6.53 -2.01 4.75
N SER A 95 -7.32 -1.52 3.80
CA SER A 95 -8.40 -2.27 3.17
C SER A 95 -8.10 -2.51 1.69
N THR A 96 -8.06 -3.78 1.29
CA THR A 96 -7.88 -4.21 -0.12
C THR A 96 -8.92 -3.64 -1.08
N ARG A 97 -10.12 -3.30 -0.58
CA ARG A 97 -11.23 -2.74 -1.37
C ARG A 97 -11.22 -1.22 -1.50
N LYS A 98 -10.39 -0.51 -0.73
CA LYS A 98 -10.38 0.97 -0.69
C LYS A 98 -8.99 1.49 -1.04
N PRO A 99 -8.80 2.15 -2.20
CA PRO A 99 -7.51 2.72 -2.58
C PRO A 99 -7.09 3.80 -1.58
N GLY A 100 -5.77 3.93 -1.33
CA GLY A 100 -5.23 4.91 -0.39
C GLY A 100 -5.69 4.72 1.06
N SER A 101 -6.17 3.53 1.46
CA SER A 101 -6.70 3.27 2.80
C SER A 101 -5.63 3.14 3.89
N SER A 102 -4.36 3.07 3.50
CA SER A 102 -3.19 3.00 4.39
C SER A 102 -2.10 3.98 3.94
N ILE A 103 -1.17 4.32 4.84
CA ILE A 103 0.03 5.08 4.49
C ILE A 103 0.88 4.34 3.43
N ILE A 104 0.95 3.00 3.50
CA ILE A 104 1.72 2.19 2.54
C ILE A 104 1.23 2.39 1.10
N GLN A 105 -0.09 2.34 0.88
CA GLN A 105 -0.66 2.66 -0.44
C GLN A 105 -0.45 4.12 -0.83
N GLN A 106 -0.64 5.06 0.10
CA GLN A 106 -0.45 6.50 -0.17
C GLN A 106 1.00 6.86 -0.54
N THR A 107 1.99 6.06 -0.11
CA THR A 107 3.41 6.29 -0.38
C THR A 107 3.94 5.50 -1.57
N PHE A 108 3.50 4.24 -1.76
CA PHE A 108 4.12 3.31 -2.73
C PHE A 108 3.22 2.88 -3.89
N GLN A 109 1.91 3.13 -3.85
CA GLN A 109 1.00 2.67 -4.91
C GLN A 109 0.85 3.75 -6.01
N GLY A 110 1.42 3.47 -7.18
CA GLY A 110 1.21 4.24 -8.41
C GLY A 110 0.00 3.75 -9.23
N VAL A 111 -0.12 4.28 -10.45
CA VAL A 111 -1.09 3.88 -11.47
C VAL A 111 -0.31 3.48 -12.73
N VAL A 112 -0.78 2.45 -13.44
CA VAL A 112 -0.23 2.00 -14.73
C VAL A 112 -1.39 1.90 -15.72
N GLU A 113 -1.23 2.55 -16.88
CA GLU A 113 -2.13 2.40 -18.01
C GLU A 113 -1.61 1.29 -18.93
N ILE A 114 -2.49 0.39 -19.39
CA ILE A 114 -2.13 -0.76 -20.23
C ILE A 114 -2.88 -0.65 -21.56
N THR A 115 -2.16 -0.38 -22.64
CA THR A 115 -2.71 -0.31 -24.00
C THR A 115 -2.28 -1.53 -24.83
N THR A 116 -3.18 -2.49 -25.01
CA THR A 116 -2.93 -3.65 -25.88
C THR A 116 -3.18 -3.26 -27.35
N LYS A 117 -2.16 -3.40 -28.21
CA LYS A 117 -2.30 -3.25 -29.67
C LYS A 117 -2.23 -4.60 -30.34
N GLN A 118 -3.26 -4.95 -31.11
CA GLN A 118 -3.22 -6.14 -31.97
C GLN A 118 -2.43 -5.83 -33.25
N ARG A 119 -1.54 -6.75 -33.65
CA ARG A 119 -0.79 -6.63 -34.90
C ARG A 119 -1.69 -7.11 -36.04
N LYS A 120 -2.00 -6.23 -37.00
CA LYS A 120 -2.71 -6.62 -38.22
C LYS A 120 -1.79 -7.56 -39.00
N SER A 121 -2.24 -8.78 -39.27
CA SER A 121 -1.55 -9.69 -40.19
C SER A 121 -1.90 -9.26 -41.62
N ASP A 122 -0.92 -8.77 -42.36
CA ASP A 122 -1.12 -8.36 -43.75
C ASP A 122 -1.32 -9.59 -44.64
N LEU A 123 -2.59 -9.92 -44.91
CA LEU A 123 -2.96 -10.91 -45.90
C LEU A 123 -3.12 -10.21 -47.27
N THR A 124 -1.99 -9.88 -47.91
CA THR A 124 -1.96 -9.31 -49.26
C THR A 124 -1.64 -10.36 -50.32
N THR A 125 -2.70 -10.86 -50.94
CA THR A 125 -2.80 -11.17 -52.38
C THR A 125 -1.76 -12.12 -53.01
N SER A 126 -2.03 -13.43 -52.95
CA SER A 126 -1.44 -14.42 -53.87
C SER A 126 -2.44 -14.97 -54.91
N THR A 127 -3.65 -14.39 -55.01
CA THR A 127 -4.79 -14.94 -55.81
C THR A 127 -5.06 -14.14 -57.09
N THR A 128 -4.05 -13.54 -57.71
CA THR A 128 -4.23 -12.73 -58.95
C THR A 128 -3.14 -12.95 -59.99
N LEU A 129 -2.59 -14.17 -60.07
CA LEU A 129 -1.61 -14.59 -61.10
C LEU A 129 -1.89 -16.00 -61.68
N LEU A 130 -3.15 -16.43 -61.75
CA LEU A 130 -3.57 -17.68 -62.43
C LEU A 130 -4.87 -17.51 -63.25
N GLN A 131 -5.04 -16.37 -63.92
CA GLN A 131 -6.18 -16.13 -64.83
C GLN A 131 -5.76 -15.23 -66.01
N ASN A 132 -4.63 -15.53 -66.66
CA ASN A 132 -4.26 -15.02 -68.01
C ASN A 132 -2.90 -15.61 -68.45
N GLN A 133 -2.86 -16.91 -68.77
CA GLN A 133 -2.04 -17.54 -69.83
C GLN A 133 -2.76 -18.83 -70.25
#